data_AF-A0A967HUV8-F1
#
_entry.id   AF-A0A967HUV8-F1
#
_cell.length_a   1.000
_cell.length_b   1.000
_cell.length_c   1.000
_cell.angle_alpha   90.00
_cell.angle_beta   90.00
_cell.angle_gamma   90.00
#
_symmetry.space_group_name_H-M   'P 1'
#
loop_
_entity.id
_entity.type
_entity.pdbx_description
1 polymer ?
#
loop_
_entity_poly.entity_id
_entity_poly.type
_entity_poly.pdbx_seq_one_letter_code
_entity_poly.pdbx_strand_id
1 'polypeptide(L)'
;YRPLDWSQFDVVMPFFPGPNRFPDCPREKIVKFVWEPHEDGWARDAAVVCGASSHVYERIRPKYKERARLLPWGVNPAHFKPQSWPQEGKLRVGWCGQWKNPRKQYAKLGELVKSIPRLEWCPNTTEMEKGRQVGAYTMETMHRYYASIHVYVCGSSSEGFGFPLLEATACGRPVVTFDVGV
;
A
#
# COMPACT_ATOMS: atom_id res chain seq x y z
N TYR A 1 3.00 -19.12 -14.41
CA TYR A 1 2.66 -19.01 -12.98
C TYR A 1 2.29 -20.40 -12.48
N ARG A 2 3.04 -20.99 -11.54
CA ARG A 2 2.62 -22.21 -10.82
C ARG A 2 2.05 -21.77 -9.48
N PRO A 3 0.76 -22.00 -9.19
CA PRO A 3 0.18 -21.70 -7.89
C PRO A 3 0.97 -22.39 -6.78
N LEU A 4 1.15 -21.70 -5.65
CA LEU A 4 1.67 -22.35 -4.44
C LEU A 4 0.58 -23.23 -3.86
N ASP A 5 0.92 -24.47 -3.50
CA ASP A 5 0.08 -25.28 -2.64
C ASP A 5 0.21 -24.77 -1.20
N TRP A 6 -0.74 -23.95 -0.77
CA TRP A 6 -0.70 -23.30 0.53
C TRP A 6 -0.77 -24.28 1.71
N SER A 7 -1.28 -25.49 1.50
CA SER A 7 -1.41 -26.51 2.56
C SER A 7 -0.05 -27.03 3.07
N GLN A 8 1.03 -26.81 2.32
CA GLN A 8 2.36 -27.25 2.69
C GLN A 8 3.03 -26.35 3.74
N PHE A 9 2.52 -25.13 3.96
CA PHE A 9 3.15 -24.13 4.83
C PHE A 9 2.42 -24.00 6.16
N ASP A 10 3.19 -23.98 7.25
CA ASP A 10 2.66 -23.83 8.60
C ASP A 10 2.67 -22.36 9.02
N VAL A 11 3.57 -21.54 8.42
CA VAL A 11 3.68 -20.11 8.67
C VAL A 11 3.61 -19.33 7.36
N VAL A 12 2.59 -18.48 7.23
CA VAL A 12 2.47 -17.48 6.18
C VAL A 12 2.49 -16.11 6.82
N MET A 13 3.51 -15.32 6.53
CA MET A 13 3.75 -14.00 7.12
C MET A 13 3.57 -12.90 6.07
N PRO A 14 2.34 -12.38 5.89
CA PRO A 14 2.02 -11.40 4.85
C PRO A 14 2.50 -9.99 5.19
N PHE A 15 2.69 -9.64 6.46
CA PHE A 15 2.98 -8.25 6.85
C PHE A 15 3.78 -8.21 8.14
N PHE A 16 5.02 -7.69 8.15
CA PHE A 16 5.69 -7.37 9.40
C PHE A 16 6.90 -6.43 9.25
N PRO A 17 7.03 -5.40 10.11
CA PRO A 17 8.32 -4.72 10.31
C PRO A 17 9.22 -5.61 11.19
N GLY A 18 10.21 -6.28 10.58
CA GLY A 18 11.31 -6.91 11.31
C GLY A 18 11.64 -8.35 10.91
N PRO A 19 12.75 -8.90 11.46
CA PRO A 19 13.31 -10.19 11.06
C PRO A 19 12.52 -11.43 11.50
N ASN A 20 11.52 -11.28 12.37
CA ASN A 20 10.67 -12.32 13.00
C ASN A 20 11.06 -13.76 12.66
N ARG A 21 11.80 -14.40 13.56
CA ARG A 21 12.29 -15.77 13.35
C ARG A 21 11.34 -16.76 14.00
N PHE A 22 11.18 -17.92 13.35
CA PHE A 22 10.37 -19.03 13.85
C PHE A 22 11.31 -20.21 14.12
N PRO A 23 12.05 -20.22 15.25
CA PRO A 23 13.05 -21.24 15.52
C PRO A 23 12.45 -22.65 15.59
N ASP A 24 11.19 -22.76 15.99
CA ASP A 24 10.46 -24.03 16.13
C ASP A 24 9.72 -24.45 14.85
N CYS A 25 9.76 -23.62 13.79
CA CYS A 25 9.14 -23.93 12.51
C CYS A 25 10.21 -24.27 11.47
N PRO A 26 10.17 -25.46 10.83
CA PRO A 26 11.10 -25.79 9.78
C PRO A 26 11.02 -24.79 8.63
N ARG A 27 12.16 -24.42 8.04
CA ARG A 27 12.23 -23.39 7.00
C ARG A 27 11.31 -23.67 5.81
N GLU A 28 11.25 -24.93 5.39
CA GLU A 28 10.38 -25.46 4.32
C GLU A 28 8.90 -25.14 4.52
N LYS A 29 8.50 -24.86 5.76
CA LYS A 29 7.14 -24.53 6.17
C LYS A 29 6.85 -23.02 6.24
N ILE A 30 7.82 -22.17 5.92
CA ILE A 30 7.73 -20.72 6.12
C ILE A 30 7.67 -19.98 4.77
N VAL A 31 6.65 -19.13 4.62
CA VAL A 31 6.51 -18.13 3.56
C VAL A 31 6.56 -16.73 4.16
N LYS A 32 7.40 -15.86 3.59
CA LYS A 32 7.49 -14.45 3.99
C LYS A 32 7.27 -13.52 2.81
N PHE A 33 6.58 -12.41 3.06
CA PHE A 33 6.39 -11.35 2.09
C PHE A 33 7.36 -10.20 2.39
N VAL A 34 8.05 -9.74 1.35
CA VAL A 34 8.91 -8.55 1.38
C VAL A 34 8.11 -7.41 0.81
N TRP A 35 7.98 -6.33 1.59
CA TRP A 35 7.18 -5.19 1.24
C TRP A 35 8.02 -4.05 0.70
N GLU A 36 9.11 -3.71 1.38
CA GLU A 36 10.07 -2.72 0.93
C GLU A 36 11.41 -3.39 0.60
N PRO A 37 12.16 -2.89 -0.41
CA PRO A 37 13.41 -3.50 -0.84
C PRO A 37 14.49 -3.74 0.23
N HIS A 38 14.49 -2.95 1.30
CA HIS A 38 15.49 -3.03 2.37
C HIS A 38 15.16 -4.12 3.41
N GLU A 39 13.98 -4.73 3.32
CA GLU A 39 13.53 -5.81 4.21
C GLU A 39 14.05 -7.19 3.76
N ASP A 40 14.80 -7.23 2.65
CA ASP A 40 15.29 -8.46 2.03
C ASP A 40 16.24 -9.26 2.94
N GLY A 41 16.71 -8.75 4.07
CA GLY A 41 17.47 -9.51 5.07
C GLY A 41 16.58 -10.33 6.03
N TRP A 42 15.31 -9.96 6.14
CA TRP A 42 14.37 -10.48 7.13
C TRP A 42 13.72 -11.80 6.71
N ALA A 43 13.81 -12.17 5.43
CA ALA A 43 13.21 -13.37 4.86
C ALA A 43 14.19 -14.53 4.59
N ARG A 44 15.42 -14.45 5.13
CA ARG A 44 16.49 -15.45 4.87
C ARG A 44 16.12 -16.87 5.31
N ASP A 45 15.31 -16.98 6.35
CA ASP A 45 14.83 -18.21 6.99
C ASP A 45 13.57 -18.79 6.33
N ALA A 46 13.00 -18.12 5.32
CA ALA A 46 11.83 -18.62 4.61
C ALA A 46 12.21 -19.53 3.42
N ALA A 47 11.39 -20.54 3.16
CA ALA A 47 11.50 -21.35 1.94
C ALA A 47 10.97 -20.62 0.72
N VAL A 48 9.96 -19.78 0.89
CA VAL A 48 9.42 -18.92 -0.18
C VAL A 48 9.44 -17.47 0.26
N VAL A 49 9.98 -16.61 -0.60
CA VAL A 49 10.05 -15.16 -0.38
C VAL A 49 9.28 -14.46 -1.48
N CYS A 50 8.19 -13.80 -1.09
CA CYS A 50 7.24 -13.19 -2.01
C CYS A 50 7.50 -11.69 -2.10
N GLY A 51 7.80 -11.20 -3.29
CA GLY A 51 7.80 -9.76 -3.57
C GLY A 51 6.37 -9.29 -3.80
N ALA A 52 5.96 -8.25 -3.08
CA ALA A 52 4.61 -7.69 -3.19
C ALA A 52 4.37 -6.95 -4.51
N SER A 53 5.41 -6.41 -5.15
CA SER A 53 5.35 -5.77 -6.47
C SER A 53 6.42 -6.33 -7.40
N SER A 54 6.32 -6.05 -8.70
CA SER A 54 7.37 -6.39 -9.67
C SER A 54 8.70 -5.75 -9.26
N HIS A 55 8.69 -4.49 -8.85
CA HIS A 55 9.89 -3.77 -8.37
C HIS A 55 10.56 -4.46 -7.19
N VAL A 56 9.78 -4.89 -6.19
CA VAL A 56 10.33 -5.63 -5.04
C VAL A 56 10.84 -6.99 -5.48
N TYR A 57 10.08 -7.72 -6.30
CA TYR A 57 10.46 -9.02 -6.83
C TYR A 57 11.81 -8.95 -7.58
N GLU A 58 11.97 -7.97 -8.46
CA GLU A 58 13.20 -7.76 -9.25
C GLU A 58 14.43 -7.52 -8.37
N ARG A 59 14.25 -6.94 -7.18
CA ARG A 59 15.32 -6.73 -6.20
C ARG A 59 15.63 -7.97 -5.36
N ILE A 60 14.62 -8.76 -4.98
CA ILE A 60 14.85 -9.96 -4.16
C ILE A 60 15.28 -11.18 -4.98
N ARG A 61 14.89 -11.27 -6.26
CA ARG A 61 15.15 -12.45 -7.11
C ARG A 61 16.64 -12.83 -7.23
N PRO A 62 17.63 -11.91 -7.29
CA PRO A 62 19.04 -12.31 -7.41
C PRO A 62 19.55 -12.99 -6.13
N LYS A 63 19.06 -12.54 -4.96
CA LYS A 63 19.45 -13.05 -3.64
C LYS A 63 18.75 -14.36 -3.30
N TYR A 64 17.46 -14.46 -3.64
CA TYR A 64 16.60 -15.57 -3.23
C TYR A 64 16.42 -16.64 -4.31
N LYS A 65 16.80 -16.35 -5.57
CA LYS A 65 16.82 -17.29 -6.69
C LYS A 65 15.48 -18.04 -6.83
N GLU A 66 15.52 -19.37 -6.84
CA GLU A 66 14.36 -20.25 -6.97
C GLU A 66 13.34 -20.14 -5.82
N ARG A 67 13.68 -19.45 -4.72
CA ARG A 67 12.75 -19.16 -3.62
C ARG A 67 11.95 -17.87 -3.81
N ALA A 68 12.37 -17.00 -4.71
CA ALA A 68 11.67 -15.74 -4.99
C ALA A 68 10.39 -16.00 -5.77
N ARG A 69 9.27 -15.41 -5.33
CA ARG A 69 8.00 -15.42 -6.06
C ARG A 69 7.49 -13.99 -6.21
N LEU A 70 6.90 -13.69 -7.36
CA LEU A 70 6.09 -12.48 -7.52
C LEU A 70 4.65 -12.85 -7.16
N LEU A 71 4.16 -12.29 -6.05
CA LEU A 71 2.77 -12.42 -5.63
C LEU A 71 2.23 -11.01 -5.40
N PRO A 72 1.65 -10.36 -6.43
CA PRO A 72 1.05 -9.06 -6.26
C PRO A 72 -0.14 -9.18 -5.31
N TRP A 73 -0.30 -8.19 -4.44
CA TRP A 73 -1.44 -8.20 -3.53
C TRP A 73 -2.70 -7.78 -4.26
N GLY A 74 -3.82 -8.32 -3.78
CA GLY A 74 -5.14 -7.95 -4.25
C GLY A 74 -5.78 -6.91 -3.34
N VAL A 75 -6.92 -6.41 -3.80
CA VAL A 75 -7.86 -5.64 -3.00
C VAL A 75 -9.14 -6.46 -2.84
N ASN A 76 -9.88 -6.28 -1.75
CA ASN A 76 -11.17 -6.95 -1.56
C ASN A 76 -12.25 -6.28 -2.44
N PRO A 77 -12.74 -6.94 -3.51
CA PRO A 77 -13.72 -6.34 -4.43
C PRO A 77 -15.12 -6.20 -3.81
N ALA A 78 -15.40 -6.87 -2.69
CA ALA A 78 -16.65 -6.66 -1.97
C ALA A 78 -16.69 -5.27 -1.29
N HIS A 79 -15.52 -4.76 -0.89
CA HIS A 79 -15.35 -3.46 -0.24
C HIS A 79 -14.97 -2.35 -1.22
N PHE A 80 -13.96 -2.59 -2.06
CA PHE A 80 -13.43 -1.62 -3.00
C PHE A 80 -13.87 -1.97 -4.42
N LYS A 81 -14.84 -1.23 -4.92
CA LYS A 81 -15.46 -1.41 -6.24
C LYS A 81 -15.89 -0.06 -6.78
N PRO A 82 -16.12 0.09 -8.10
CA PRO A 82 -16.52 1.36 -8.69
C PRO A 82 -17.67 2.01 -7.91
N GLN A 83 -17.49 3.29 -7.59
CA GLN A 83 -18.47 4.11 -6.89
C GLN A 83 -18.96 5.25 -7.80
N SER A 84 -20.07 5.90 -7.44
CA SER A 84 -20.49 7.14 -8.09
C SER A 84 -19.43 8.23 -7.95
N TRP A 85 -19.43 9.19 -8.87
CA TRP A 85 -18.57 10.37 -8.77
C TRP A 85 -19.23 11.44 -7.92
N PRO A 86 -18.46 12.25 -7.16
CA PRO A 86 -19.00 13.47 -6.58
C PRO A 86 -19.54 14.36 -7.71
N GLN A 87 -20.73 14.94 -7.52
CA GLN A 87 -21.47 15.61 -8.60
C GLN A 87 -21.21 17.12 -8.68
N GLU A 88 -20.90 17.76 -7.56
CA GLU A 88 -20.82 19.22 -7.46
C GLU A 88 -19.59 19.68 -6.67
N GLY A 89 -19.17 20.92 -6.92
CA GLY A 89 -18.11 21.59 -6.19
C GLY A 89 -16.74 21.59 -6.88
N LYS A 90 -15.70 21.84 -6.08
CA LYS A 90 -14.31 21.83 -6.53
C LYS A 90 -13.84 20.41 -6.83
N LEU A 91 -12.77 20.29 -7.62
CA LEU A 91 -12.13 18.98 -7.82
C LEU A 91 -11.42 18.57 -6.53
N ARG A 92 -12.05 17.64 -5.82
CA ARG A 92 -11.57 17.02 -4.57
C ARG A 92 -10.39 16.09 -4.81
N VAL A 93 -9.24 16.44 -4.24
CA VAL A 93 -7.95 15.74 -4.32
C VAL A 93 -7.73 14.99 -3.01
N GLY A 94 -7.73 13.66 -3.08
CA GLY A 94 -7.50 12.79 -1.94
C GLY A 94 -6.04 12.39 -1.75
N TRP A 95 -5.66 12.18 -0.50
CA TRP A 95 -4.39 11.62 -0.05
C TRP A 95 -4.64 10.89 1.26
N CYS A 96 -4.02 9.74 1.51
CA CYS A 96 -4.09 9.11 2.83
C CYS A 96 -2.75 8.55 3.30
N GLY A 97 -2.55 8.54 4.61
CA GLY A 97 -1.34 7.99 5.22
C GLY A 97 -0.85 8.72 6.48
N GLN A 98 0.38 8.39 6.86
CA GLN A 98 1.08 8.98 8.00
C GLN A 98 1.65 10.35 7.60
N TRP A 99 1.02 11.41 8.08
CA TRP A 99 1.37 12.78 7.66
C TRP A 99 2.72 13.25 8.19
N LYS A 100 3.19 12.66 9.31
CA LYS A 100 4.53 12.93 9.86
C LYS A 100 5.64 12.22 9.11
N ASN A 101 5.32 11.20 8.30
CA ASN A 101 6.33 10.48 7.54
C ASN A 101 6.78 11.36 6.37
N PRO A 102 8.03 11.87 6.35
CA PRO A 102 8.49 12.80 5.33
C PRO A 102 8.46 12.18 3.93
N ARG A 103 8.57 10.84 3.83
CA ARG A 103 8.44 10.12 2.55
C ARG A 103 7.10 10.32 1.88
N LYS A 104 6.03 10.60 2.63
CA LYS A 104 4.66 10.73 2.12
C LYS A 104 4.32 12.14 1.60
N GLN A 105 5.22 13.10 1.81
CA GLN A 105 5.16 14.48 1.31
C GLN A 105 3.85 15.24 1.59
N TYR A 106 3.16 14.93 2.70
CA TYR A 106 1.86 15.48 3.05
C TYR A 106 1.78 17.02 2.95
N ALA A 107 2.67 17.72 3.65
CA ALA A 107 2.63 19.18 3.74
C ALA A 107 2.82 19.85 2.37
N LYS A 108 3.86 19.43 1.63
CA LYS A 108 4.19 19.98 0.31
C LYS A 108 3.07 19.76 -0.71
N LEU A 109 2.47 18.57 -0.74
CA LEU A 109 1.32 18.29 -1.61
C LEU A 109 0.11 19.13 -1.21
N GLY A 110 -0.19 19.19 0.09
CA GLY A 110 -1.31 19.96 0.61
C GLY A 110 -1.22 21.45 0.27
N GLU A 111 -0.04 22.06 0.41
CA GLU A 111 0.22 23.45 0.03
C GLU A 111 0.03 23.67 -1.47
N LEU A 112 0.58 22.79 -2.31
CA LEU A 112 0.43 22.86 -3.76
C LEU A 112 -1.03 22.72 -4.19
N VAL A 113 -1.78 21.77 -3.63
CA VAL A 113 -3.20 21.59 -3.98
C VAL A 113 -4.01 22.80 -3.54
N LYS A 114 -3.77 23.33 -2.34
CA LYS A 114 -4.46 24.51 -1.79
C LYS A 114 -4.17 25.79 -2.58
N SER A 115 -3.02 25.89 -3.25
CA SER A 115 -2.67 27.06 -4.06
C SER A 115 -3.43 27.13 -5.40
N ILE A 116 -4.08 26.04 -5.83
CA ILE A 116 -4.84 25.97 -7.07
C ILE A 116 -6.35 26.17 -6.75
N PRO A 117 -6.98 27.30 -7.13
CA PRO A 117 -8.32 27.66 -6.64
C PRO A 117 -9.44 26.66 -6.95
N ARG A 118 -9.31 25.89 -8.03
CA ARG A 118 -10.30 24.90 -8.49
C ARG A 118 -10.19 23.55 -7.77
N LEU A 119 -9.17 23.36 -6.94
CA LEU A 119 -8.94 22.12 -6.20
C LEU A 119 -9.36 22.25 -4.74
N GLU A 120 -9.71 21.12 -4.14
CA GLU A 120 -9.97 20.97 -2.72
C GLU A 120 -9.10 19.86 -2.15
N TRP A 121 -8.37 20.15 -1.06
CA TRP A 121 -7.52 19.17 -0.38
C TRP A 121 -8.35 18.35 0.61
N CYS A 122 -8.49 17.05 0.36
CA CYS A 122 -9.31 16.13 1.15
C CYS A 122 -8.46 14.97 1.71
N PRO A 123 -7.56 15.19 2.67
CA PRO A 123 -6.71 14.15 3.21
C PRO A 123 -7.45 13.23 4.20
N ASN A 124 -6.99 11.99 4.33
CA ASN A 124 -7.35 11.06 5.40
C ASN A 124 -6.09 10.54 6.10
N THR A 125 -5.73 11.12 7.25
CA THR A 125 -4.51 10.76 7.99
C THR A 125 -4.74 9.51 8.84
N THR A 126 -3.69 8.71 9.04
CA THR A 126 -3.71 7.60 10.01
C THR A 126 -3.40 8.07 11.44
N GLU A 127 -2.79 9.23 11.57
CA GLU A 127 -2.41 9.83 12.86
C GLU A 127 -3.30 11.03 13.18
N MET A 128 -3.51 11.25 14.48
CA MET A 128 -4.24 12.41 14.99
C MET A 128 -3.37 13.67 14.89
N GLU A 129 -3.91 14.75 14.32
CA GLU A 129 -3.36 16.10 14.44
C GLU A 129 -4.17 16.85 15.50
N LYS A 130 -3.50 17.39 16.54
CA LYS A 130 -4.15 18.10 17.66
C LYS A 130 -5.32 17.31 18.30
N GLY A 131 -5.21 15.98 18.36
CA GLY A 131 -6.25 15.11 18.90
C GLY A 131 -7.44 14.85 17.97
N ARG A 132 -7.34 15.13 16.66
CA ARG A 132 -8.35 14.76 15.65
C ARG A 132 -7.71 14.11 14.43
N GLN A 133 -8.34 13.08 13.88
CA GLN A 133 -7.96 12.56 12.57
C GLN A 133 -8.27 13.65 11.54
N VAL A 134 -7.33 13.94 10.63
CA VAL A 134 -7.63 14.82 9.51
C VAL A 134 -8.28 13.93 8.45
N GLY A 135 -9.60 14.01 8.35
CA GLY A 135 -10.44 13.01 7.68
C GLY A 135 -11.27 12.21 8.69
N ALA A 136 -12.33 11.55 8.22
CA ALA A 136 -13.31 10.86 9.08
C ALA A 136 -13.42 9.35 8.79
N TYR A 137 -12.44 8.78 8.08
CA TYR A 137 -12.55 7.42 7.56
C TYR A 137 -11.53 6.49 8.21
N THR A 138 -12.05 5.38 8.74
CA THR A 138 -11.33 4.22 9.25
C THR A 138 -10.96 3.27 8.11
N MET A 139 -10.11 2.27 8.38
CA MET A 139 -9.80 1.20 7.42
C MET A 139 -11.05 0.55 6.82
N GLU A 140 -12.07 0.29 7.63
CA GLU A 140 -13.34 -0.31 7.19
C GLU A 140 -14.15 0.60 6.27
N THR A 141 -14.02 1.93 6.44
CA THR A 141 -14.80 2.93 5.72
C THR A 141 -14.02 3.62 4.59
N MET A 142 -12.80 3.17 4.30
CA MET A 142 -11.95 3.72 3.23
C MET A 142 -12.62 3.72 1.85
N HIS A 143 -13.48 2.74 1.55
CA HIS A 143 -14.26 2.75 0.30
C HIS A 143 -15.13 4.02 0.15
N ARG A 144 -15.69 4.53 1.27
CA ARG A 144 -16.45 5.80 1.30
C ARG A 144 -15.55 7.01 1.15
N TYR A 145 -14.33 6.94 1.68
CA TYR A 145 -13.32 7.97 1.45
C TYR A 145 -13.02 8.11 -0.05
N TYR A 146 -12.70 7.01 -0.73
CA TYR A 146 -12.43 7.03 -2.16
C TYR A 146 -13.64 7.48 -2.99
N ALA A 147 -14.87 7.15 -2.57
CA ALA A 147 -16.09 7.67 -3.19
C ALA A 147 -16.25 9.20 -3.06
N SER A 148 -15.68 9.79 -2.01
CA SER A 148 -15.79 11.23 -1.73
C SER A 148 -14.84 12.10 -2.55
N ILE A 149 -13.84 11.52 -3.21
CA ILE A 149 -12.80 12.26 -3.96
C ILE A 149 -12.95 12.05 -5.47
N HIS A 150 -12.36 12.96 -6.25
CA HIS A 150 -12.31 12.84 -7.72
C HIS A 150 -11.03 12.20 -8.19
N VAL A 151 -9.90 12.46 -7.51
CA VAL A 151 -8.58 11.95 -7.84
C VAL A 151 -7.83 11.62 -6.57
N TYR A 152 -7.06 10.54 -6.57
CA TYR A 152 -6.15 10.21 -5.47
C TYR A 152 -4.71 10.57 -5.85
N VAL A 153 -3.98 11.21 -4.95
CA VAL A 153 -2.58 11.58 -5.16
C VAL A 153 -1.67 10.85 -4.18
N CYS A 154 -0.63 10.21 -4.72
CA CYS A 154 0.45 9.62 -3.94
C CYS A 154 1.76 10.32 -4.32
N GLY A 155 2.11 11.36 -3.57
CA GLY A 155 3.40 12.04 -3.74
C GLY A 155 4.52 11.41 -2.91
N SER A 156 4.43 10.10 -2.64
CA SER A 156 5.45 9.43 -1.86
C SER A 156 6.80 9.38 -2.60
N SER A 157 7.92 9.34 -1.88
CA SER A 157 9.24 9.07 -2.49
C SER A 157 9.48 7.57 -2.73
N SER A 158 8.77 6.72 -1.99
CA SER A 158 8.76 5.28 -2.14
C SER A 158 7.50 4.72 -1.48
N GLU A 159 6.97 3.65 -2.04
CA GLU A 159 5.92 2.81 -1.47
C GLU A 159 6.40 1.37 -1.49
N GLY A 160 5.93 0.55 -0.54
CA GLY A 160 6.14 -0.88 -0.64
C GLY A 160 5.24 -1.51 -1.70
N PHE A 161 3.92 -1.43 -1.48
CA PHE A 161 2.89 -1.97 -2.38
C PHE A 161 1.87 -0.89 -2.80
N GLY A 162 1.70 0.15 -1.99
CA GLY A 162 0.78 1.24 -2.32
C GLY A 162 -0.69 0.82 -2.28
N PHE A 163 -1.16 0.19 -1.19
CA PHE A 163 -2.59 -0.15 -1.02
C PHE A 163 -3.53 1.00 -1.36
N PRO A 164 -3.27 2.25 -0.95
CA PRO A 164 -4.16 3.34 -1.32
C PRO A 164 -4.33 3.57 -2.83
N LEU A 165 -3.28 3.30 -3.62
CA LEU A 165 -3.36 3.38 -5.08
C LEU A 165 -4.26 2.27 -5.63
N LEU A 166 -4.09 1.04 -5.14
CA LEU A 166 -4.91 -0.11 -5.56
C LEU A 166 -6.38 0.07 -5.14
N GLU A 167 -6.63 0.54 -3.92
CA GLU A 167 -7.98 0.79 -3.41
C GLU A 167 -8.67 1.93 -4.16
N ALA A 168 -7.97 3.04 -4.40
CA ALA A 168 -8.51 4.17 -5.16
C ALA A 168 -8.88 3.77 -6.60
N THR A 169 -7.98 3.06 -7.28
CA THR A 169 -8.23 2.56 -8.65
C THR A 169 -9.38 1.56 -8.69
N ALA A 170 -9.46 0.65 -7.72
CA ALA A 170 -10.60 -0.27 -7.59
C ALA A 170 -11.94 0.44 -7.32
N CYS A 171 -11.91 1.58 -6.64
CA CYS A 171 -13.06 2.47 -6.46
C CYS A 171 -13.36 3.37 -7.68
N GLY A 172 -12.64 3.18 -8.79
CA GLY A 172 -12.81 3.93 -10.03
C GLY A 172 -12.25 5.35 -9.98
N ARG A 173 -11.29 5.62 -9.08
CA ARG A 173 -10.64 6.93 -8.99
C ARG A 173 -9.35 6.94 -9.83
N PRO A 174 -9.15 7.95 -10.70
CA PRO A 174 -7.84 8.18 -11.28
C PRO A 174 -6.81 8.44 -10.16
N VAL A 175 -5.57 7.99 -10.40
CA VAL A 175 -4.45 8.17 -9.49
C VAL A 175 -3.37 9.02 -10.15
N VAL A 176 -2.75 9.92 -9.39
CA VAL A 176 -1.54 10.64 -9.78
C VAL A 176 -0.45 10.27 -8.79
N THR A 177 0.66 9.71 -9.28
CA THR A 177 1.74 9.26 -8.43
C THR A 177 3.10 9.45 -9.10
N PHE A 178 4.16 9.49 -8.30
CA PHE A 178 5.53 9.34 -8.80
C PHE A 178 5.83 7.86 -9.09
N ASP A 179 6.98 7.59 -9.70
CA ASP A 179 7.52 6.23 -9.72
C ASP A 179 7.95 5.86 -8.30
N VAL A 180 7.05 5.21 -7.57
CA VAL A 180 7.21 4.87 -6.14
C VAL A 180 7.56 3.39 -5.91
N GLY A 181 7.78 2.61 -6.97
CA GLY A 181 8.13 1.20 -6.87
C GLY A 181 6.95 0.23 -6.72
N VAL A 182 5.76 0.62 -7.19
CA VAL A 182 4.53 -0.18 -7.23
C VAL A 182 4.06 -0.41 -8.65
#